data_AF-A0A348P3A3-F1
#
_entry.id   AF-A0A348P3A3-F1
#
_cell.length_a   1.000
_cell.length_b   1.000
_cell.length_c   1.000
_cell.angle_alpha   90.00
_cell.angle_beta   90.00
_cell.angle_gamma   90.00
#
_symmetry.space_group_name_H-M   'P 1'
#
loop_
_entity.id
_entity.type
_entity.pdbx_description
1 polymer ?
#
loop_
_entity_poly.entity_id
_entity_poly.type
_entity_poly.pdbx_seq_one_letter_code
_entity_poly.pdbx_strand_id
1 'polypeptide(L)'
;VKDNIDFPEVTILFAPHHGRKSGKLPSDVLAALNPKIVVIGEAPSEHLNYYDGYNTITQNSAGNITFECLSDKIRIYVSKSNYSVDFLTTEKSYNPKFDNYIGTLNL
;
A
#
# COMPACT_ATOMS: atom_id res chain seq x y z
N VAL A 1 -3.63 -9.98 -24.05
CA VAL A 1 -4.29 -8.85 -23.34
C VAL A 1 -3.29 -7.87 -22.78
N LYS A 2 -2.28 -8.31 -22.00
CA LYS A 2 -1.26 -7.40 -21.42
C LYS A 2 -0.55 -6.49 -22.43
N ASP A 3 -0.26 -6.99 -23.63
CA ASP A 3 0.45 -6.23 -24.68
C ASP A 3 -0.43 -5.16 -25.36
N ASN A 4 -1.69 -5.04 -24.93
CA ASN A 4 -2.66 -4.08 -25.46
C ASN A 4 -3.14 -3.10 -24.37
N ILE A 5 -2.53 -3.15 -23.19
CA ILE A 5 -2.83 -2.27 -22.06
C ILE A 5 -1.57 -1.47 -21.78
N ASP A 6 -1.72 -0.15 -21.78
CA ASP A 6 -0.69 0.73 -21.25
C ASP A 6 -0.81 0.76 -19.72
N PHE A 7 0.27 0.40 -19.04
CA PHE A 7 0.33 0.35 -17.58
C PHE A 7 1.08 1.58 -17.07
N PRO A 8 0.37 2.63 -16.63
CA PRO A 8 1.02 3.83 -16.12
C PRO A 8 1.65 3.57 -14.76
N GLU A 9 2.64 4.37 -14.38
CA GLU A 9 3.14 4.36 -13.00
C GLU A 9 2.01 4.73 -12.02
N VAL A 10 2.01 4.08 -10.86
CA VAL A 10 1.02 4.32 -9.80
C VAL A 10 1.71 4.63 -8.48
N THR A 11 1.07 5.42 -7.64
CA THR A 11 1.59 5.66 -6.29
C THR A 11 1.28 4.50 -5.34
N ILE A 12 0.02 4.03 -5.34
CA ILE A 12 -0.46 2.97 -4.47
C ILE A 12 -1.04 1.86 -5.33
N LEU A 13 -0.51 0.66 -5.20
CA LEU A 13 -1.05 -0.54 -5.82
C LEU A 13 -1.80 -1.37 -4.78
N PHE A 14 -3.08 -1.62 -4.99
CA PHE A 14 -3.79 -2.67 -4.25
C PHE A 14 -3.50 -4.02 -4.90
N ALA A 15 -2.80 -4.88 -4.15
CA ALA A 15 -2.38 -6.17 -4.67
C ALA A 15 -3.63 -7.01 -5.05
N PRO A 16 -3.73 -7.49 -6.31
CA PRO A 16 -4.88 -8.27 -6.75
C PRO A 16 -5.06 -9.54 -5.91
N HIS A 17 -6.31 -9.98 -5.79
CA HIS A 17 -6.67 -11.16 -4.99
C HIS A 17 -6.12 -11.08 -3.55
N HIS A 18 -6.28 -9.92 -2.91
CA HIS A 18 -5.77 -9.62 -1.57
C HIS A 18 -4.24 -9.73 -1.43
N GLY A 19 -3.49 -9.80 -2.53
CA GLY A 19 -2.05 -10.06 -2.52
C GLY A 19 -1.67 -11.53 -2.31
N ARG A 20 -2.59 -12.47 -2.56
CA ARG A 20 -2.27 -13.91 -2.56
C ARG A 20 -1.31 -14.26 -3.70
N LYS A 21 -0.37 -15.18 -3.45
CA LYS A 21 0.62 -15.68 -4.43
C LYS A 21 -0.04 -16.16 -5.74
N SER A 22 -1.23 -16.77 -5.65
CA SER A 22 -1.97 -17.26 -6.81
C SER A 22 -2.55 -16.16 -7.71
N GLY A 23 -2.70 -14.94 -7.20
CA GLY A 23 -3.17 -13.78 -7.96
C GLY A 23 -2.09 -12.73 -8.23
N LYS A 24 -0.82 -13.03 -7.93
CA LYS A 24 0.30 -12.08 -8.07
C LYS A 24 0.36 -11.55 -9.51
N LEU A 25 0.61 -10.25 -9.64
CA LEU A 25 0.91 -9.65 -10.93
C LEU A 25 2.16 -10.28 -11.57
N PRO A 26 2.17 -10.45 -12.91
CA PRO A 26 3.40 -10.67 -13.66
C PRO A 26 4.46 -9.61 -13.33
N SER A 27 5.73 -10.01 -13.32
CA SER A 27 6.83 -9.13 -12.92
C SER A 27 7.03 -7.93 -13.84
N ASP A 28 6.79 -8.11 -15.13
CA ASP A 28 6.82 -7.04 -16.15
C ASP A 28 5.72 -6.00 -15.91
N VAL A 29 4.51 -6.44 -15.58
CA VAL A 29 3.39 -5.52 -15.23
C VAL A 29 3.68 -4.78 -13.93
N LEU A 30 4.18 -5.48 -12.90
CA LEU A 30 4.55 -4.84 -11.63
C LEU A 30 5.69 -3.82 -11.82
N ALA A 31 6.66 -4.12 -12.69
CA ALA A 31 7.74 -3.20 -13.04
C ALA A 31 7.23 -1.96 -13.79
N ALA A 32 6.29 -2.13 -14.73
CA ALA A 32 5.68 -1.01 -15.46
C ALA A 32 4.86 -0.09 -14.53
N LEU A 33 4.10 -0.67 -13.59
CA LEU A 33 3.31 0.07 -12.61
C LEU A 33 4.17 0.82 -11.58
N ASN A 34 5.41 0.36 -11.33
CA ASN A 34 6.40 1.00 -10.44
C ASN A 34 5.82 1.61 -9.13
N PRO A 35 5.09 0.83 -8.29
CA PRO A 35 4.37 1.39 -7.16
C PRO A 35 5.29 1.90 -6.04
N LYS A 36 4.98 3.07 -5.48
CA LYS A 36 5.64 3.57 -4.25
C LYS A 36 5.24 2.76 -3.01
N ILE A 37 3.98 2.29 -2.94
CA ILE A 37 3.44 1.43 -1.87
C ILE A 37 2.57 0.33 -2.48
N VAL A 38 2.70 -0.90 -1.98
CA VAL A 38 1.78 -2.02 -2.26
C VAL A 38 0.91 -2.31 -1.02
N VAL A 39 -0.41 -2.24 -1.17
CA VAL A 39 -1.36 -2.67 -0.13
C VAL A 39 -1.66 -4.16 -0.32
N ILE A 40 -1.28 -4.97 0.67
CA ILE A 40 -1.61 -6.39 0.73
C ILE A 40 -2.89 -6.53 1.53
N GLY A 41 -3.94 -7.06 0.89
CA GLY A 41 -5.25 -7.21 1.49
C GLY A 41 -5.30 -8.30 2.57
N GLU A 42 -6.44 -8.38 3.24
CA GLU A 42 -6.65 -9.36 4.31
C GLU A 42 -6.82 -10.78 3.75
N ALA A 43 -5.96 -11.72 4.16
CA ALA A 43 -6.03 -13.14 3.80
C ALA A 43 -5.13 -14.01 4.72
N PRO A 44 -5.29 -15.34 4.78
CA PRO A 44 -4.37 -16.20 5.54
C PRO A 44 -2.91 -16.02 5.10
N SER A 45 -2.01 -15.81 6.06
CA SER A 45 -0.62 -15.40 5.81
C SER A 45 0.17 -16.38 4.95
N GLU A 46 -0.08 -17.68 5.07
CA GLU A 46 0.55 -18.74 4.28
C GLU A 46 0.37 -18.57 2.76
N HIS A 47 -0.66 -17.83 2.34
CA HIS A 47 -0.97 -17.59 0.94
C HIS A 47 -0.46 -16.25 0.41
N LEU A 48 0.00 -15.34 1.26
CA LEU A 48 0.37 -13.99 0.86
C LEU A 48 1.70 -13.95 0.10
N ASN A 49 1.76 -13.14 -0.95
CA ASN A 49 3.01 -12.65 -1.51
C ASN A 49 3.31 -11.33 -0.80
N TYR A 50 4.45 -11.23 -0.11
CA TYR A 50 4.82 -10.03 0.65
C TYR A 50 5.48 -8.94 -0.20
N TYR A 51 5.53 -9.13 -1.53
CA TYR A 51 6.09 -8.18 -2.49
C TYR A 51 7.49 -7.71 -2.08
N ASP A 52 8.38 -8.67 -1.80
CA ASP A 52 9.76 -8.42 -1.38
C ASP A 52 10.43 -7.38 -2.28
N GLY A 53 11.05 -6.37 -1.65
CA GLY A 53 11.67 -5.23 -2.34
C GLY A 53 10.76 -4.01 -2.54
N TYR A 54 9.48 -4.09 -2.17
CA TYR A 54 8.56 -2.96 -2.18
C TYR A 54 8.19 -2.53 -0.75
N ASN A 55 7.88 -1.24 -0.58
CA ASN A 55 7.21 -0.77 0.63
C ASN A 55 5.78 -1.35 0.65
N THR A 56 5.39 -1.97 1.76
CA THR A 56 4.08 -2.61 1.88
C THR A 56 3.30 -2.12 3.08
N ILE A 57 1.97 -2.09 2.93
CA ILE A 57 1.03 -2.00 4.06
C ILE A 57 0.19 -3.27 4.05
N THR A 58 0.30 -4.08 5.11
CA THR A 58 -0.39 -5.38 5.20
C THR A 58 -1.65 -5.25 6.05
N GLN A 59 -2.82 -5.45 5.43
CA GLN A 59 -4.12 -5.23 6.07
C GLN A 59 -4.37 -6.19 7.26
N ASN A 60 -3.82 -7.42 7.24
CA ASN A 60 -3.89 -8.33 8.39
C ASN A 60 -3.39 -7.69 9.70
N SER A 61 -2.37 -6.82 9.62
CA SER A 61 -1.75 -6.17 10.78
C SER A 61 -2.14 -4.70 10.93
N ALA A 62 -2.52 -4.01 9.85
CA ALA A 62 -2.95 -2.61 9.87
C ALA A 62 -4.46 -2.45 10.18
N GLY A 63 -5.28 -3.46 9.86
CA GLY A 63 -6.74 -3.36 9.86
C GLY A 63 -7.23 -2.40 8.77
N ASN A 64 -8.26 -1.59 9.04
CA ASN A 64 -8.74 -0.57 8.10
C ASN A 64 -7.62 0.43 7.80
N ILE A 65 -7.49 0.84 6.53
CA ILE A 65 -6.50 1.81 6.08
C ILE A 65 -7.25 3.00 5.46
N THR A 66 -6.89 4.21 5.88
CA THR A 66 -7.40 5.46 5.30
C THR A 66 -6.24 6.22 4.66
N PHE A 67 -6.44 6.62 3.40
CA PHE A 67 -5.52 7.50 2.66
C PHE A 67 -6.16 8.88 2.55
N GLU A 68 -5.56 9.87 3.22
CA GLU A 68 -5.90 11.28 3.01
C GLU A 68 -4.98 11.82 1.91
N CYS A 69 -5.50 11.81 0.66
CA CYS A 69 -4.79 12.27 -0.52
C CYS A 69 -4.84 13.80 -0.59
N LEU A 70 -3.67 14.43 -0.46
CA LEU A 70 -3.45 15.87 -0.60
C LEU A 70 -2.70 16.15 -1.91
N SER A 71 -2.52 17.43 -2.24
CA SER A 71 -1.93 17.83 -3.53
C SER A 71 -0.53 17.28 -3.81
N ASP A 72 0.31 17.15 -2.79
CA ASP A 72 1.73 16.79 -2.87
C ASP A 72 2.12 15.61 -1.97
N LYS A 73 1.15 14.98 -1.31
CA LYS A 73 1.40 13.94 -0.32
C LYS A 73 0.17 13.11 0.01
N ILE A 74 0.40 12.00 0.69
CA ILE A 74 -0.65 11.13 1.22
C ILE A 74 -0.37 10.89 2.69
N ARG A 75 -1.29 11.30 3.56
CA ARG A 75 -1.27 10.90 4.98
C ARG A 75 -2.00 9.60 5.14
N ILE A 76 -1.40 8.68 5.89
CA ILE A 76 -1.89 7.31 6.01
C ILE A 76 -2.27 7.05 7.46
N TYR A 77 -3.46 6.49 7.65
CA TYR A 77 -4.02 6.15 8.94
C TYR A 77 -4.46 4.69 8.94
N VAL A 78 -4.38 4.03 10.10
CA VAL A 78 -4.76 2.63 10.24
C VAL A 78 -5.54 2.39 11.54
N SER A 79 -6.45 1.43 11.53
CA SER A 79 -7.26 1.09 12.73
C SER A 79 -6.47 0.40 13.85
N LYS A 80 -5.32 -0.23 13.54
CA LYS A 80 -4.48 -0.92 14.53
C LYS A 80 -3.40 0.01 15.09
N SER A 81 -3.56 0.45 16.33
CA SER A 81 -2.70 1.45 16.97
C SER A 81 -1.24 1.05 17.17
N ASN A 82 -0.93 -0.24 17.12
CA ASN A 82 0.43 -0.79 17.23
C ASN A 82 1.09 -1.04 15.87
N TYR A 83 0.43 -0.73 14.76
CA TYR A 83 1.00 -0.88 13.42
C TYR A 83 1.81 0.37 13.03
N SER A 84 2.99 0.15 12.47
CA SER A 84 3.85 1.22 11.95
C SER A 84 4.71 0.71 10.80
N VAL A 85 5.24 1.63 10.00
CA VAL A 85 6.21 1.36 8.93
C VAL A 85 7.31 2.42 8.99
N ASP A 86 8.50 2.11 8.48
CA ASP A 86 9.70 2.96 8.56
C ASP A 86 9.91 3.84 7.31
N PHE A 87 9.22 3.55 6.21
CA PHE A 87 9.33 4.29 4.96
C PHE A 87 8.46 5.56 4.88
N LEU A 88 7.66 5.86 5.92
CA LEU A 88 6.83 7.06 5.98
C LEU A 88 7.46 8.15 6.85
N THR A 89 7.17 9.40 6.52
CA THR A 89 7.65 10.57 7.27
C THR A 89 6.60 11.03 8.28
N THR A 90 7.02 11.35 9.51
CA THR A 90 6.10 11.89 10.54
C THR A 90 5.89 13.39 10.35
N GLU A 91 4.63 13.83 10.29
CA GLU A 91 4.25 15.24 10.32
C GLU A 91 3.73 15.68 11.69
N LYS A 92 3.92 16.96 12.02
CA LYS A 92 3.37 17.58 13.25
C LYS A 92 1.86 17.86 13.18
N SER A 93 1.31 17.96 11.97
CA SER A 93 -0.10 18.27 11.72
C SER A 93 -0.68 17.14 10.87
N TYR A 94 -1.65 16.44 11.42
CA TYR A 94 -2.44 15.41 10.77
C TYR A 94 -3.89 15.55 11.19
N ASN A 95 -4.81 14.94 10.45
CA ASN A 95 -6.22 15.06 10.70
C ASN A 95 -6.64 14.11 11.84
N PRO A 96 -7.03 14.62 13.01
CA PRO A 96 -7.34 13.79 14.18
C PRO A 96 -8.71 13.09 14.07
N LYS A 97 -9.45 13.28 12.98
CA LYS A 97 -10.75 12.63 12.76
C LYS A 97 -10.63 11.19 12.24
N PHE A 98 -9.47 10.82 11.71
CA PHE A 98 -9.20 9.44 11.28
C PHE A 98 -8.64 8.60 12.45
N ASP A 99 -8.40 7.32 12.19
CA ASP A 99 -7.78 6.40 13.16
C ASP A 99 -6.31 6.78 13.46
N ASN A 100 -5.44 5.79 13.66
CA ASN A 100 -4.05 6.02 14.07
C ASN A 100 -3.22 6.46 12.87
N TYR A 101 -2.71 7.69 12.90
CA TYR A 101 -1.76 8.19 11.92
C TYR A 101 -0.44 7.39 11.98
N ILE A 102 0.00 6.84 10.83
CA ILE A 102 1.25 6.07 10.73
C ILE A 102 2.34 6.77 9.95
N GLY A 103 2.03 7.91 9.32
CA GLY A 103 3.00 8.71 8.58
C GLY A 103 2.47 9.26 7.25
N THR A 104 3.34 9.97 6.56
CA THR A 104 3.08 10.66 5.29
C THR A 104 4.03 10.16 4.21
N LEU A 105 3.48 9.84 3.05
CA LEU A 105 4.20 9.65 1.80
C LEU A 105 4.24 10.98 1.04
N ASN A 106 5.44 11.51 0.78
CA ASN A 106 5.62 12.71 -0.06
C ASN A 106 5.73 12.28 -1.54
N LEU A 107 5.05 13.00 -2.44
CA LEU A 107 4.93 12.62 -3.86
C LEU A 107 5.97 13.28 -4.76
#